data_AF-A0A5K0W0U4-F1
#
_entry.id   AF-A0A5K0W0U4-F1
#
_cell.length_a   1.000
_cell.length_b   1.000
_cell.length_c   1.000
_cell.angle_alpha   90.00
_cell.angle_beta   90.00
_cell.angle_gamma   90.00
#
_symmetry.space_group_name_H-M   'P 1'
#
loop_
_entity.id
_entity.type
_entity.pdbx_description
1 polymer ?
#
loop_
_entity_poly.entity_id
_entity_poly.type
_entity_poly.pdbx_seq_one_letter_code
_entity_poly.pdbx_strand_id
1 'polypeptide(L)'
;EANLQLLFTVAENAPRETVRSNCTIALGDLSVRFPNLLEPWKENMYARLCDPAISVRKNAVLVLSHLILNDMMKVLILAKDTFGTLLFRRKYQVTRGMLVDQAKGCINEMAVQLEDVDDRISNSAKFFFHELSKK
;
A
#
# COMPACT_ATOMS: atom_id res chain seq x y z
N GLU A 1 5.63 12.01 19.41
CA GLU A 1 5.99 10.57 19.39
C GLU A 1 5.11 9.71 20.30
N ALA A 2 4.86 10.07 21.56
CA ALA A 2 4.10 9.24 22.50
C ALA A 2 2.69 8.78 22.03
N ASN A 3 1.98 9.60 21.25
CA ASN A 3 0.62 9.29 20.78
C ASN A 3 0.58 8.48 19.46
N LEU A 4 1.72 8.34 18.77
CA LEU A 4 1.80 7.58 17.50
C LEU A 4 1.62 6.09 17.76
N GLN A 5 2.30 5.55 18.78
CA GLN A 5 2.19 4.14 19.16
C GLN A 5 0.74 3.76 19.47
N LEU A 6 0.02 4.61 20.20
CA LEU A 6 -1.41 4.40 20.48
C LEU A 6 -2.25 4.40 19.19
N LEU A 7 -2.01 5.35 18.28
CA LEU A 7 -2.71 5.42 17.00
C LEU A 7 -2.49 4.14 16.18
N PHE A 8 -1.29 3.55 16.20
CA PHE A 8 -1.00 2.28 15.54
C PHE A 8 -1.71 1.10 16.20
N THR A 9 -1.66 1.01 17.53
CA THR A 9 -2.38 -0.05 18.26
C THR A 9 -3.87 0.00 17.97
N VAL A 10 -4.45 1.21 17.87
CA VAL A 10 -5.85 1.40 17.48
C VAL A 10 -6.07 1.04 16.01
N ALA A 11 -5.18 1.44 15.10
CA ALA A 11 -5.29 1.08 13.69
C ALA A 11 -5.22 -0.44 13.44
N GLU A 12 -4.58 -1.20 14.34
CA GLU A 12 -4.41 -2.64 14.25
C GLU A 12 -5.47 -3.44 15.00
N ASN A 13 -5.77 -3.05 16.23
CA ASN A 13 -6.62 -3.84 17.12
C ASN A 13 -8.05 -3.28 17.27
N ALA A 14 -8.38 -2.15 16.63
CA ALA A 14 -9.74 -1.63 16.75
C ALA A 14 -10.75 -2.61 16.14
N PRO A 15 -11.83 -2.96 16.87
CA PRO A 15 -12.85 -3.90 16.39
C PRO A 15 -13.71 -3.29 15.27
N ARG A 16 -13.80 -1.96 15.19
CA ARG A 16 -14.60 -1.24 14.20
C ARG A 16 -13.77 -0.87 12.98
N GLU A 17 -14.22 -1.29 11.80
CA GLU A 17 -13.58 -0.95 10.52
C GLU A 17 -13.49 0.56 10.27
N THR A 18 -14.47 1.35 10.71
CA THR A 18 -14.47 2.81 10.54
C THR A 18 -13.30 3.45 11.27
N VAL A 19 -12.96 2.93 12.46
CA VAL A 19 -11.84 3.44 13.25
C VAL A 19 -10.53 3.10 12.56
N ARG A 20 -10.35 1.84 12.12
CA ARG A 20 -9.15 1.44 11.36
C ARG A 20 -8.99 2.26 10.08
N SER A 21 -10.09 2.48 9.36
CA SER A 21 -10.13 3.26 8.12
C SER A 21 -9.75 4.73 8.34
N ASN A 22 -10.31 5.37 9.36
CA ASN A 22 -9.98 6.74 9.73
C ASN A 22 -8.52 6.86 10.19
N CYS A 23 -8.01 5.88 10.94
CA CYS A 23 -6.61 5.82 11.32
C CYS A 23 -5.70 5.70 10.08
N THR A 24 -6.05 4.90 9.08
CA THR A 24 -5.29 4.79 7.83
C THR A 24 -5.18 6.12 7.10
N ILE A 25 -6.27 6.89 7.02
CA ILE A 25 -6.25 8.24 6.41
C ILE A 25 -5.36 9.18 7.23
N ALA A 26 -5.55 9.22 8.56
CA ALA A 26 -4.77 10.07 9.44
C ALA A 26 -3.26 9.76 9.37
N LEU A 27 -2.89 8.48 9.29
CA LEU A 27 -1.51 8.04 9.08
C LEU A 27 -0.98 8.46 7.70
N GLY A 28 -1.83 8.47 6.68
CA GLY A 28 -1.53 9.01 5.37
C GLY A 28 -1.16 10.49 5.40
N ASP A 29 -1.99 11.31 6.03
CA ASP A 29 -1.74 12.75 6.16
C ASP A 29 -0.46 13.04 6.96
N LEU A 30 -0.22 12.26 8.02
CA LEU A 30 1.02 12.36 8.80
C LEU A 30 2.25 11.97 7.96
N SER A 31 2.11 11.04 7.02
CA SER A 31 3.20 10.60 6.12
C SER A 31 3.62 11.69 5.14
N VAL A 32 2.69 12.54 4.72
CA VAL A 32 3.01 13.73 3.91
C VAL A 32 3.78 14.75 4.75
N ARG A 33 3.39 14.97 6.01
CA ARG A 33 4.00 16.02 6.84
C ARG A 33 5.32 15.61 7.48
N PHE A 34 5.48 14.34 7.84
CA PHE A 34 6.61 13.81 8.60
C PHE A 34 7.08 12.44 8.05
N PRO A 35 7.60 12.38 6.81
CA PRO A 35 7.95 11.12 6.15
C PRO A 35 9.04 10.32 6.90
N ASN A 36 10.01 11.00 7.52
CA ASN A 36 11.10 10.35 8.28
C ASN A 36 10.59 9.66 9.55
N LEU A 37 9.50 10.15 10.15
CA LEU A 37 8.94 9.58 11.37
C LEU A 37 8.17 8.28 11.10
N LEU A 38 7.68 8.13 9.87
CA LEU A 38 6.85 7.00 9.45
C LEU A 38 7.61 5.92 8.67
N GLU A 39 8.93 6.06 8.51
CA GLU A 39 9.78 5.01 7.93
C GLU A 39 9.60 3.61 8.54
N PRO A 40 9.61 3.46 9.88
CA PRO A 40 9.40 2.16 10.53
C PRO A 40 7.97 1.62 10.34
N TRP A 41 7.03 2.49 10.00
CA TRP A 41 5.60 2.21 10.00
C TRP A 41 5.03 2.02 8.59
N LYS A 42 5.88 2.16 7.55
CA LYS A 42 5.52 1.91 6.16
C LYS A 42 4.92 0.52 6.00
N GLU A 43 5.55 -0.51 6.56
CA GLU A 43 5.08 -1.90 6.50
C GLU A 43 3.67 -2.06 7.08
N ASN A 44 3.36 -1.39 8.18
CA ASN A 44 2.03 -1.44 8.79
C ASN A 44 0.96 -0.77 7.92
N MET A 45 1.32 0.27 7.15
CA MET A 45 0.40 0.88 6.18
C MET A 45 0.11 -0.07 5.03
N TYR A 46 1.11 -0.80 4.53
CA TYR A 46 0.90 -1.84 3.51
C TYR A 46 0.10 -3.03 4.04
N ALA A 47 0.27 -3.41 5.30
CA ALA A 47 -0.52 -4.46 5.93
C ALA A 47 -2.04 -4.15 5.95
N ARG A 48 -2.46 -2.88 5.80
CA ARG A 48 -3.88 -2.51 5.68
C ARG A 48 -4.49 -2.83 4.32
N LEU A 49 -3.68 -3.09 3.30
CA LEU A 49 -4.15 -3.62 2.01
C LEU A 49 -4.74 -5.03 2.15
N CYS A 50 -4.39 -5.76 3.21
CA CYS A 50 -4.94 -7.10 3.50
C CYS A 50 -6.03 -7.10 4.59
N ASP A 51 -6.60 -5.94 4.96
CA ASP A 51 -7.66 -5.87 5.98
C ASP A 51 -8.94 -6.58 5.48
N PRO A 52 -9.67 -7.33 6.33
CA PRO A 52 -10.92 -7.98 5.95
C PRO A 52 -11.98 -6.98 5.47
N ALA A 53 -11.97 -5.74 5.97
CA ALA A 53 -12.95 -4.73 5.61
C ALA A 53 -12.56 -4.01 4.30
N ILE A 54 -13.47 -4.05 3.33
CA ILE A 54 -13.33 -3.39 2.02
C ILE A 54 -13.09 -1.88 2.20
N SER A 55 -13.79 -1.25 3.16
CA SER A 55 -13.66 0.17 3.49
C SER A 55 -12.23 0.56 3.91
N VAL A 56 -11.52 -0.34 4.58
CA VAL A 56 -10.13 -0.10 5.03
C VAL A 56 -9.17 -0.30 3.85
N ARG A 57 -9.32 -1.40 3.08
CA ARG A 57 -8.49 -1.67 1.90
C ARG A 57 -8.55 -0.55 0.87
N LYS A 58 -9.76 -0.06 0.57
CA LYS A 58 -9.98 1.05 -0.36
C LYS A 58 -9.22 2.31 0.09
N ASN A 59 -9.32 2.66 1.36
CA ASN A 59 -8.64 3.85 1.89
C ASN A 59 -7.12 3.66 1.94
N ALA A 60 -6.65 2.44 2.24
CA ALA A 60 -5.23 2.09 2.18
C ALA A 60 -4.66 2.24 0.76
N VAL A 61 -5.34 1.70 -0.27
CA VAL A 61 -4.93 1.88 -1.68
C VAL A 61 -4.83 3.35 -2.03
N LEU A 62 -5.87 4.14 -1.73
CA LEU A 62 -5.92 5.56 -2.07
C LEU A 62 -4.78 6.35 -1.41
N VAL A 63 -4.58 6.15 -0.10
CA VAL A 63 -3.52 6.81 0.66
C VAL A 63 -2.14 6.42 0.13
N LEU A 64 -1.88 5.12 -0.09
CA LEU A 64 -0.59 4.64 -0.57
C LEU A 64 -0.31 5.10 -2.00
N SER A 65 -1.32 5.10 -2.89
CA SER A 65 -1.18 5.65 -4.24
C SER A 65 -0.80 7.12 -4.19
N HIS A 66 -1.48 7.92 -3.36
CA HIS A 66 -1.16 9.34 -3.21
C HIS A 66 0.27 9.57 -2.68
N LEU A 67 0.69 8.83 -1.66
CA LEU A 67 2.01 8.99 -1.03
C LEU A 67 3.17 8.59 -1.94
N ILE A 68 3.00 7.51 -2.72
CA ILE A 68 4.02 7.04 -3.66
C ILE A 68 4.07 7.96 -4.89
N LEU A 69 2.90 8.34 -5.44
CA LEU A 69 2.86 9.22 -6.61
C LEU A 69 3.36 10.63 -6.29
N ASN A 70 3.27 11.11 -5.05
CA ASN A 70 3.80 12.41 -4.65
C ASN A 70 5.24 12.37 -4.13
N ASP A 71 5.97 11.26 -4.30
CA ASP A 71 7.36 11.09 -3.86
C ASP A 71 7.59 11.27 -2.34
N MET A 72 6.51 11.32 -1.55
CA MET A 72 6.53 11.50 -0.09
C MET A 72 6.94 10.22 0.63
N MET A 73 6.58 9.07 0.06
CA MET A 73 7.11 7.79 0.47
C MET A 73 8.12 7.35 -0.59
N LYS A 74 9.43 7.47 -0.27
CA LYS A 74 10.44 6.68 -0.99
C LYS A 74 10.05 5.22 -0.78
N VAL A 75 9.44 4.65 -1.80
CA VAL A 75 9.46 3.21 -2.03
C VAL A 75 10.93 2.83 -1.86
N LEU A 76 11.24 1.79 -1.09
CA LEU A 76 12.58 1.21 -1.18
C LEU A 76 12.65 0.67 -2.61
N ILE A 77 13.10 1.54 -3.53
CA ILE A 77 13.26 1.28 -4.94
C ILE A 77 14.48 0.36 -5.02
N LEU A 78 14.32 -0.88 -4.55
CA LEU A 78 14.95 -2.05 -5.15
C LEU A 78 14.27 -2.37 -6.50
N ALA A 79 13.27 -1.58 -6.90
CA ALA A 79 12.56 -1.70 -8.16
C ALA A 79 13.27 -1.05 -9.36
N LYS A 80 14.20 -0.10 -9.17
CA LYS A 80 14.95 0.47 -10.31
C LYS A 80 15.89 -0.56 -10.93
N ASP A 81 16.51 -1.42 -10.12
CA ASP A 81 17.56 -2.32 -10.61
C ASP A 81 17.10 -3.77 -10.86
N THR A 82 15.86 -4.16 -10.50
CA THR A 82 15.43 -5.57 -10.69
C THR A 82 13.97 -5.78 -11.16
N PHE A 83 13.02 -4.87 -10.92
CA PHE A 83 11.58 -5.19 -10.99
C PHE A 83 10.77 -4.53 -12.12
N GLY A 84 11.28 -3.46 -12.75
CA GLY A 84 10.81 -3.07 -14.09
C GLY A 84 11.04 -4.19 -15.12
N THR A 85 11.98 -5.09 -14.85
CA THR A 85 12.67 -5.86 -15.88
C THR A 85 12.00 -7.20 -16.25
N LEU A 86 11.12 -7.79 -15.43
CA LEU A 86 10.62 -9.15 -15.73
C LEU A 86 9.12 -9.43 -15.56
N LEU A 87 8.34 -8.72 -14.74
CA LEU A 87 7.00 -9.22 -14.31
C LEU A 87 5.82 -8.24 -14.46
N PHE A 88 6.01 -7.11 -15.14
CA PHE A 88 4.96 -6.55 -16.02
C PHE A 88 4.94 -7.29 -17.38
N ARG A 89 6.01 -8.03 -17.69
CA ARG A 89 6.44 -8.45 -19.04
C ARG A 89 5.54 -9.49 -19.73
N ARG A 90 4.45 -9.94 -19.10
CA ARG A 90 3.46 -10.84 -19.71
C ARG A 90 2.04 -10.51 -19.25
N LYS A 91 1.61 -9.24 -19.38
CA LYS A 91 0.21 -8.84 -19.57
C LYS A 91 -0.80 -9.55 -18.63
N TYR A 92 -0.82 -9.21 -17.33
CA TYR A 92 -1.86 -9.66 -16.38
C TYR A 92 -2.25 -11.16 -16.50
N GLN A 93 -1.29 -12.07 -16.32
CA GLN A 93 -1.56 -13.44 -15.86
C GLN A 93 -0.76 -13.68 -14.59
N VAL A 94 -1.45 -13.60 -13.45
CA VAL A 94 -0.89 -13.82 -12.12
C VAL A 94 -0.94 -15.32 -11.81
N THR A 95 0.24 -15.95 -11.72
CA THR A 95 0.36 -17.29 -11.14
C THR A 95 0.80 -17.14 -9.69
N ARG A 96 -0.14 -17.41 -8.77
CA ARG A 96 -0.11 -17.25 -7.30
C ARG A 96 1.06 -17.92 -6.55
N GLY A 97 2.04 -18.53 -7.22
CA GLY A 97 2.97 -19.49 -6.63
C GLY A 97 4.47 -19.13 -6.60
N MET A 98 4.92 -18.02 -7.20
CA MET A 98 6.36 -17.78 -7.39
C MET A 98 6.89 -16.41 -6.92
N LEU A 99 6.03 -15.57 -6.35
CA LEU A 99 6.41 -14.23 -5.87
C LEU A 99 6.69 -14.17 -4.35
N VAL A 100 6.68 -15.30 -3.65
CA VAL A 100 6.78 -15.32 -2.19
C VAL A 100 8.21 -15.11 -1.69
N ASP A 101 9.25 -15.45 -2.47
CA ASP A 101 10.59 -15.57 -1.88
C ASP A 101 11.58 -14.43 -2.13
N GLN A 102 11.34 -13.48 -3.05
CA GLN A 102 12.36 -12.45 -3.35
C GLN A 102 11.88 -11.01 -3.49
N ALA A 103 10.59 -10.72 -3.32
CA ALA A 103 10.08 -9.35 -3.32
C ALA A 103 9.23 -9.08 -2.07
N LYS A 104 9.88 -8.96 -0.91
CA LYS A 104 9.30 -8.44 0.35
C LYS A 104 8.94 -6.94 0.27
N GLY A 105 8.50 -6.47 -0.91
CA GLY A 105 8.34 -5.07 -1.21
C GLY A 105 6.88 -4.64 -1.20
N CYS A 106 6.64 -3.49 -0.59
CA CYS A 106 5.49 -2.57 -0.72
C CYS A 106 4.65 -2.68 -2.01
N ILE A 107 5.31 -2.88 -3.17
CA ILE A 107 4.66 -2.99 -4.48
C ILE A 107 3.88 -4.30 -4.65
N ASN A 108 4.36 -5.40 -4.05
CA ASN A 108 3.69 -6.70 -4.12
C ASN A 108 2.32 -6.65 -3.45
N GLU A 109 2.22 -6.02 -2.29
CA GLU A 109 0.94 -5.84 -1.58
C GLU A 109 -0.06 -5.02 -2.42
N MET A 110 0.42 -4.00 -3.14
CA MET A 110 -0.41 -3.21 -4.07
C MET A 110 -0.79 -4.02 -5.32
N ALA A 111 0.07 -4.92 -5.79
CA ALA A 111 -0.21 -5.79 -6.92
C ALA A 111 -1.30 -6.82 -6.59
N VAL A 112 -1.37 -7.32 -5.35
CA VAL A 112 -2.44 -8.22 -4.90
C VAL A 112 -3.82 -7.57 -5.03
N GLN A 113 -3.91 -6.24 -4.87
CA GLN A 113 -5.16 -5.50 -4.99
C GLN A 113 -5.72 -5.45 -6.42
N LEU A 114 -4.92 -5.79 -7.44
CA LEU A 114 -5.39 -5.85 -8.84
C LEU A 114 -6.46 -6.92 -9.06
N GLU A 115 -6.50 -7.93 -8.20
CA GLU A 115 -7.48 -9.02 -8.22
C GLU A 115 -8.46 -8.93 -7.03
N ASP A 116 -8.58 -7.77 -6.38
CA ASP A 116 -9.56 -7.60 -5.30
C ASP A 116 -10.99 -7.82 -5.82
N VAL A 117 -11.83 -8.40 -4.97
CA VAL A 117 -13.25 -8.67 -5.25
C VAL A 117 -14.03 -7.38 -5.50
N ASP A 118 -13.60 -6.25 -4.93
CA ASP A 118 -14.18 -4.93 -5.20
C ASP A 118 -13.54 -4.28 -6.44
N ASP A 119 -14.34 -4.10 -7.49
CA ASP A 119 -13.91 -3.48 -8.75
C ASP A 119 -13.31 -2.08 -8.57
N ARG A 120 -13.72 -1.32 -7.55
CA ARG A 120 -13.17 0.02 -7.32
C ARG A 120 -11.75 -0.07 -6.81
N ILE A 121 -11.47 -1.04 -5.93
CA ILE A 121 -10.11 -1.30 -5.42
C ILE A 121 -9.21 -1.75 -6.57
N SER A 122 -9.65 -2.72 -7.37
CA SER A 122 -8.87 -3.22 -8.50
C SER A 122 -8.62 -2.15 -9.56
N ASN A 123 -9.61 -1.29 -9.86
CA ASN A 123 -9.46 -0.18 -10.78
C ASN A 123 -8.54 0.92 -10.24
N SER A 124 -8.59 1.23 -8.94
CA SER A 124 -7.65 2.16 -8.31
C SER A 124 -6.21 1.63 -8.35
N ALA A 125 -6.00 0.34 -8.10
CA ALA A 125 -4.69 -0.29 -8.23
C ALA A 125 -4.18 -0.25 -9.69
N LYS A 126 -5.02 -0.55 -10.68
CA LYS A 126 -4.67 -0.43 -12.11
C LYS A 126 -4.26 1.01 -12.46
N PHE A 127 -5.00 2.01 -11.99
CA PHE A 127 -4.67 3.41 -12.21
C PHE A 127 -3.32 3.78 -11.58
N PHE A 128 -3.04 3.30 -10.37
CA PHE A 128 -1.75 3.49 -9.72
C PHE A 128 -0.58 2.97 -10.56
N PHE A 129 -0.65 1.73 -11.04
CA PHE A 129 0.41 1.16 -11.88
C PHE A 129 0.52 1.86 -13.24
N HIS A 130 -0.60 2.31 -13.80
CA HIS A 130 -0.60 3.12 -15.02
C HIS A 130 0.14 4.45 -14.82
N GLU A 131 -0.16 5.19 -13.75
CA GLU A 131 0.52 6.45 -13.46
C GLU A 131 1.99 6.24 -13.09
N LEU A 132 2.33 5.15 -12.40
CA LEU A 132 3.71 4.77 -12.12
C LEU A 132 4.51 4.49 -13.41
N SER A 133 3.87 3.93 -14.44
CA SER A 133 4.52 3.67 -15.74
C SER A 133 4.83 4.93 -16.55
N LYS A 134 4.18 6.06 -16.22
CA LYS A 134 4.38 7.35 -16.90
C LYS A 134 5.46 8.22 -16.24
N LYS A 135 5.82 7.93 -14.98
CA LYS A 135 6.90 8.58 -14.25
C LYS A 135 8.24 7.91 -14.53
#